data_AF-A0A858PXE8-F1
#
_entry.id   AF-A0A858PXE8-F1
#
_cell.length_a   1.000
_cell.length_b   1.000
_cell.length_c   1.000
_cell.angle_alpha   90.00
_cell.angle_beta   90.00
_cell.angle_gamma   90.00
#
_symmetry.space_group_name_H-M   'P 1'
#
loop_
_entity.id
_entity.type
_entity.pdbx_description
1 polymer ?
#
loop_
_entity_poly.entity_id
_entity_poly.type
_entity_poly.pdbx_seq_one_letter_code
_entity_poly.pdbx_strand_id
1 'polypeptide(L)'
;MDEQEIVIVSNIIKDVALKFHGIQYRVGAMIELPRAALLADRLAKHVDFFSFGTNDLTQTTMGISRDDSSKFTEHYIDSGVFSSDPFEALDIDGAGRLITIAVDLVRKSGRNIKIGLCGEHGNTPQAMKLCSELGITDYYRS
;
A
#
# COMPACT_ATOMS: atom_id res chain seq x y z
N MET A 1 -4.28 6.87 -8.83
CA MET A 1 -5.54 6.35 -8.26
C MET A 1 -6.48 7.48 -7.90
N ASP A 2 -7.59 7.56 -8.62
CA ASP A 2 -8.71 8.46 -8.35
C ASP A 2 -9.96 7.74 -7.86
N GLU A 3 -10.87 8.45 -7.18
CA GLU A 3 -12.14 7.88 -6.72
C GLU A 3 -13.01 7.39 -7.89
N GLN A 4 -13.05 8.17 -8.99
CA GLN A 4 -13.81 7.78 -10.18
C GLN A 4 -13.24 6.52 -10.84
N GLU A 5 -11.92 6.36 -10.81
CA GLU A 5 -11.23 5.17 -11.33
C GLU A 5 -11.70 3.91 -10.58
N ILE A 6 -11.72 3.94 -9.24
CA ILE A 6 -12.21 2.82 -8.42
C ILE A 6 -13.68 2.51 -8.74
N VAL A 7 -14.53 3.53 -8.85
CA VAL A 7 -15.96 3.34 -9.13
C VAL A 7 -16.17 2.68 -10.49
N ILE A 8 -15.48 3.14 -11.53
CA ILE A 8 -15.58 2.58 -12.88
C ILE A 8 -15.15 1.10 -12.88
N VAL A 9 -13.98 0.80 -12.31
CA VAL A 9 -13.46 -0.57 -12.25
C VAL A 9 -14.38 -1.49 -11.42
N SER A 10 -14.88 -1.01 -10.28
CA SER A 10 -15.80 -1.77 -9.43
C SER A 10 -17.11 -2.11 -10.14
N ASN A 11 -17.64 -1.19 -10.95
CA ASN A 11 -18.83 -1.44 -11.76
C ASN A 11 -18.57 -2.50 -12.83
N ILE A 12 -17.41 -2.45 -13.50
CA ILE A 12 -17.02 -3.49 -14.48
C ILE A 12 -16.92 -4.87 -13.79
N ILE A 13 -16.29 -4.95 -12.62
CA ILE A 13 -16.19 -6.19 -11.85
C ILE A 13 -17.59 -6.72 -11.52
N LYS A 14 -18.49 -5.85 -11.06
CA LYS A 14 -19.87 -6.22 -10.73
C LYS A 14 -20.64 -6.73 -11.95
N ASP A 15 -20.53 -6.06 -13.08
CA ASP A 15 -21.21 -6.46 -14.33
C ASP A 15 -20.71 -7.80 -14.85
N VAL A 16 -19.41 -8.10 -14.69
CA VAL A 16 -18.84 -9.41 -15.01
C VAL A 16 -19.32 -10.46 -14.01
N ALA A 17 -19.29 -10.17 -12.71
CA ALA A 17 -19.68 -11.10 -11.66
C ALA A 17 -21.15 -11.54 -11.77
N LEU A 18 -22.06 -10.63 -12.19
CA LEU A 18 -23.47 -10.93 -12.43
C LEU A 18 -23.72 -11.99 -13.52
N LYS A 19 -22.73 -12.25 -14.39
CA LYS A 19 -22.82 -13.32 -15.40
C LYS A 19 -22.59 -14.72 -14.83
N PHE A 20 -22.15 -14.82 -13.57
CA PHE A 20 -21.85 -16.08 -12.91
C PHE A 20 -22.75 -16.27 -11.69
N HIS A 21 -23.41 -17.42 -11.59
CA HIS A 21 -24.34 -17.69 -10.48
C HIS A 21 -23.59 -18.14 -9.22
N GLY A 22 -23.95 -17.55 -8.07
CA GLY A 22 -23.51 -18.01 -6.74
C GLY A 22 -22.09 -17.63 -6.34
N ILE A 23 -21.40 -16.75 -7.07
CA ILE A 23 -20.06 -16.29 -6.71
C ILE A 23 -20.14 -15.18 -5.66
N GLN A 24 -19.44 -15.36 -4.54
CA GLN A 24 -19.14 -14.28 -3.60
C GLN A 24 -17.78 -13.67 -3.96
N TYR A 25 -17.71 -12.35 -4.00
CA TYR A 25 -16.48 -11.62 -4.27
C TYR A 25 -16.38 -10.38 -3.39
N ARG A 26 -15.17 -9.84 -3.30
CA ARG A 26 -14.86 -8.57 -2.64
C ARG A 26 -14.00 -7.74 -3.59
N VAL A 27 -14.24 -6.44 -3.64
CA VAL A 27 -13.44 -5.51 -4.44
C VAL A 27 -12.50 -4.78 -3.50
N GLY A 28 -11.20 -4.84 -3.78
CA GLY A 28 -10.18 -4.13 -3.02
C GLY A 28 -9.43 -3.12 -3.88
N ALA A 29 -8.62 -2.29 -3.24
CA ALA A 29 -7.67 -1.42 -3.93
C ALA A 29 -6.25 -1.64 -3.39
N MET A 30 -5.27 -1.58 -4.28
CA MET A 30 -3.87 -1.49 -3.89
C MET A 30 -3.54 -0.04 -3.55
N ILE A 31 -2.93 0.18 -2.38
CA ILE A 31 -2.48 1.50 -1.94
C ILE A 31 -0.97 1.55 -2.12
N GLU A 32 -0.56 1.93 -3.33
CA GLU A 32 0.83 1.88 -3.80
C GLU A 32 1.32 3.20 -4.39
N LEU A 33 0.47 4.23 -4.36
CA LEU A 33 0.79 5.58 -4.81
C LEU A 33 0.60 6.57 -3.65
N PRO A 34 1.47 7.56 -3.46
CA PRO A 34 1.32 8.58 -2.42
C PRO A 34 -0.04 9.27 -2.46
N ARG A 35 -0.56 9.58 -3.66
CA ARG A 35 -1.91 10.16 -3.82
C ARG A 35 -3.00 9.24 -3.25
N ALA A 36 -2.88 7.92 -3.44
CA ALA A 36 -3.87 6.97 -2.92
C ALA A 36 -3.84 6.94 -1.39
N ALA A 37 -2.66 6.94 -0.79
CA ALA A 37 -2.49 7.00 0.66
C ALA A 37 -3.07 8.29 1.27
N LEU A 38 -2.82 9.44 0.62
CA LEU A 38 -3.32 10.75 1.05
C LEU A 38 -4.83 10.93 0.91
N LEU A 39 -5.50 10.10 0.10
CA LEU A 39 -6.96 10.15 -0.14
C LEU A 39 -7.67 8.87 0.34
N ALA A 40 -7.03 8.10 1.21
CA ALA A 40 -7.49 6.77 1.62
C ALA A 40 -8.91 6.76 2.21
N ASP A 41 -9.31 7.82 2.93
CA ASP A 41 -10.67 8.00 3.44
C ASP A 41 -11.74 8.06 2.34
N ARG A 42 -11.41 8.67 1.20
CA ARG A 42 -12.31 8.76 0.04
C ARG A 42 -12.38 7.43 -0.69
N LEU A 43 -11.22 6.81 -0.93
CA LEU A 43 -11.13 5.55 -1.64
C LEU A 43 -11.81 4.40 -0.87
N ALA A 44 -11.69 4.39 0.47
CA ALA A 44 -12.30 3.37 1.34
C ALA A 44 -13.83 3.35 1.28
N LYS A 45 -14.47 4.35 0.67
CA LYS A 45 -15.91 4.35 0.47
C LYS A 45 -16.38 3.31 -0.55
N HIS A 46 -15.50 2.91 -1.45
CA HIS A 46 -15.82 2.17 -2.66
C HIS A 46 -15.22 0.76 -2.71
N VAL A 47 -14.50 0.35 -1.68
CA VAL A 47 -13.84 -0.96 -1.62
C VAL A 47 -14.04 -1.64 -0.27
N ASP A 48 -13.89 -2.96 -0.26
CA ASP A 48 -14.00 -3.83 0.90
C ASP A 48 -12.68 -3.99 1.67
N PHE A 49 -11.56 -3.75 1.00
CA PHE A 49 -10.23 -3.87 1.60
C PHE A 49 -9.16 -3.04 0.88
N PHE A 50 -8.09 -2.73 1.62
CA PHE A 50 -6.84 -2.20 1.09
C PHE A 50 -5.71 -3.21 1.23
N SER A 51 -4.79 -3.20 0.27
CA SER A 51 -3.48 -3.84 0.37
C SER A 51 -2.40 -2.82 0.04
N PHE A 52 -1.49 -2.53 0.96
CA PHE A 52 -0.37 -1.64 0.68
C PHE A 52 0.65 -2.36 -0.21
N GLY A 53 0.82 -1.88 -1.44
CA GLY A 53 1.85 -2.34 -2.37
C GLY A 53 3.15 -1.60 -2.07
N THR A 54 3.94 -2.13 -1.14
CA THR A 54 5.06 -1.37 -0.57
C THR A 54 6.22 -1.14 -1.54
N ASN A 55 6.42 -2.01 -2.53
CA ASN A 55 7.47 -1.83 -3.54
C ASN A 55 7.25 -0.55 -4.35
N ASP A 56 6.07 -0.41 -4.96
CA ASP A 56 5.70 0.76 -5.75
C ASP A 56 5.47 2.00 -4.89
N LEU A 57 4.97 1.82 -3.65
CA LEU A 57 4.85 2.92 -2.70
C LEU A 57 6.23 3.49 -2.35
N THR A 58 7.21 2.64 -2.05
CA THR A 58 8.61 3.07 -1.85
C THR A 58 9.13 3.76 -3.11
N GLN A 59 8.95 3.15 -4.28
CA GLN A 59 9.44 3.68 -5.57
C GLN A 59 8.98 5.13 -5.80
N THR A 60 7.67 5.36 -5.63
CA THR A 60 7.02 6.64 -5.91
C THR A 60 7.16 7.65 -4.77
N THR A 61 7.40 7.20 -3.54
CA THR A 61 7.70 8.08 -2.40
C THR A 61 9.14 8.60 -2.47
N MET A 62 10.08 7.71 -2.78
CA MET A 62 11.51 8.03 -2.87
C MET A 62 11.88 8.70 -4.19
N GLY A 63 11.04 8.56 -5.23
CA GLY A 63 11.33 9.06 -6.57
C GLY A 63 12.48 8.30 -7.25
N ILE A 64 12.64 7.02 -6.92
CA ILE A 64 13.75 6.18 -7.38
C ILE A 64 13.17 4.96 -8.09
N SER A 65 13.62 4.66 -9.30
CA SER A 65 13.34 3.41 -10.01
C SER A 65 14.01 2.23 -9.30
N ARG A 66 13.25 1.17 -9.00
CA ARG A 66 13.78 -0.04 -8.38
C ARG A 66 14.82 -0.74 -9.27
N ASP A 67 14.57 -0.77 -10.58
CA ASP A 67 15.44 -1.44 -11.53
C ASP A 67 16.77 -0.71 -11.72
N ASP A 68 16.81 0.59 -11.42
CA ASP A 68 17.99 1.44 -11.58
C ASP A 68 18.70 1.76 -10.27
N SER A 69 18.07 1.51 -9.12
CA SER A 69 18.61 1.90 -7.80
C SER A 69 19.96 1.25 -7.51
N SER A 70 20.13 -0.01 -7.89
CA SER A 70 21.37 -0.79 -7.70
C SER A 70 22.65 -0.10 -8.20
N LYS A 71 22.53 0.83 -9.16
CA LYS A 71 23.65 1.61 -9.69
C LYS A 71 24.22 2.63 -8.68
N PHE A 72 23.46 3.01 -7.65
CA PHE A 72 23.85 4.05 -6.70
C PHE A 72 23.47 3.77 -5.23
N THR A 73 22.67 2.74 -4.92
CA THR A 73 22.24 2.42 -3.55
C THR A 73 23.43 2.27 -2.59
N GLU A 74 24.48 1.53 -2.98
CA GLU A 74 25.68 1.34 -2.14
C GLU A 74 26.33 2.68 -1.79
N HIS A 75 26.50 3.58 -2.76
CA HIS A 75 27.07 4.90 -2.52
C HIS A 75 26.21 5.77 -1.59
N TYR A 76 24.88 5.65 -1.68
CA TYR A 76 23.94 6.36 -0.79
C TYR A 76 24.01 5.82 0.64
N ILE A 77 24.20 4.51 0.81
CA ILE A 77 24.39 3.89 2.13
C ILE A 77 25.72 4.32 2.72
N ASP A 78 26.81 4.24 1.96
CA ASP A 78 28.15 4.64 2.40
C ASP A 78 28.23 6.13 2.77
N SER A 79 27.46 6.96 2.07
CA SER A 79 27.37 8.40 2.33
C SER A 79 26.37 8.76 3.44
N GLY A 80 25.69 7.77 4.04
CA GLY A 80 24.70 7.98 5.09
C GLY A 80 23.39 8.64 4.64
N VAL A 81 23.12 8.68 3.34
CA VAL A 81 21.85 9.17 2.78
C VAL A 81 20.73 8.17 3.09
N PHE A 82 21.02 6.87 2.95
CA PHE A 82 20.14 5.79 3.38
C PHE A 82 20.79 4.99 4.51
N SER A 83 19.97 4.53 5.45
CA SER A 83 20.42 3.60 6.50
C SER A 83 20.50 2.15 5.99
N SER A 84 19.72 1.81 4.97
CA SER A 84 19.66 0.51 4.28
C SER A 84 19.03 0.68 2.91
N ASP A 85 19.07 -0.35 2.07
CA ASP A 85 18.32 -0.33 0.81
C ASP A 85 16.81 -0.18 1.09
N PRO A 86 16.15 0.88 0.61
CA PRO A 86 14.73 1.14 0.87
C PRO A 86 13.78 0.13 0.22
N PHE A 87 14.26 -0.70 -0.71
CA PHE A 87 13.49 -1.80 -1.32
C PHE A 87 13.68 -3.14 -0.61
N GLU A 88 14.67 -3.26 0.30
CA GLU A 88 14.85 -4.43 1.15
C GLU A 88 14.28 -4.22 2.56
N ALA A 89 14.30 -2.98 3.05
CA ALA A 89 13.75 -2.59 4.34
C ALA A 89 12.82 -1.38 4.19
N LEU A 90 11.63 -1.47 4.80
CA LEU A 90 10.64 -0.41 4.70
C LEU A 90 11.19 0.89 5.32
N ASP A 91 11.24 1.94 4.51
CA ASP A 91 11.46 3.31 4.98
C ASP A 91 10.26 3.75 5.84
N ILE A 92 10.48 3.87 7.15
CA ILE A 92 9.43 4.23 8.11
C ILE A 92 9.07 5.72 8.02
N ASP A 93 10.02 6.59 7.68
CA ASP A 93 9.83 8.05 7.75
C ASP A 93 9.13 8.60 6.51
N GLY A 94 9.29 7.95 5.35
CA GLY A 94 8.57 8.26 4.11
C GLY A 94 7.43 7.29 3.84
N ALA A 95 7.72 6.12 3.25
CA ALA A 95 6.69 5.18 2.80
C ALA A 95 5.81 4.67 3.97
N GLY A 96 6.44 4.33 5.10
CA GLY A 96 5.74 3.94 6.32
C GLY A 96 4.85 5.06 6.87
N ARG A 97 5.27 6.32 6.77
CA ARG A 97 4.45 7.47 7.17
C ARG A 97 3.20 7.61 6.31
N LEU A 98 3.28 7.34 5.01
CA LEU A 98 2.11 7.30 4.13
C LEU A 98 1.13 6.17 4.51
N ILE A 99 1.64 4.99 4.88
CA ILE A 99 0.83 3.88 5.39
C ILE A 99 0.09 4.32 6.67
N THR A 100 0.79 4.93 7.63
CA THR A 100 0.18 5.46 8.86
C THR A 100 -0.93 6.47 8.56
N ILE A 101 -0.66 7.44 7.67
CA ILE A 101 -1.65 8.46 7.26
C ILE A 101 -2.89 7.79 6.67
N ALA A 102 -2.70 6.83 5.75
CA ALA A 102 -3.80 6.15 5.09
C ALA A 102 -4.68 5.37 6.10
N VAL A 103 -4.06 4.61 7.01
CA VAL A 103 -4.77 3.87 8.06
C VAL A 103 -5.56 4.81 8.97
N ASP A 104 -4.94 5.92 9.40
CA ASP A 104 -5.59 6.92 10.23
C ASP A 104 -6.78 7.59 9.54
N LEU A 105 -6.65 7.93 8.26
CA LEU A 105 -7.71 8.51 7.45
C LEU A 105 -8.91 7.56 7.33
N VAL A 106 -8.66 6.27 7.04
CA VAL A 106 -9.72 5.25 6.99
C VAL A 106 -10.44 5.14 8.33
N ARG A 107 -9.70 5.03 9.43
CA ARG A 107 -10.28 4.91 10.77
C ARG A 107 -11.10 6.12 11.17
N LYS A 108 -10.58 7.33 10.91
CA LYS A 108 -11.29 8.59 11.19
C LYS A 108 -12.54 8.78 10.34
N SER A 109 -12.59 8.19 9.15
CA SER A 109 -13.79 8.20 8.30
C SER A 109 -14.93 7.33 8.83
N GLY A 110 -14.68 6.51 9.85
CA GLY A 110 -15.65 5.56 10.41
C GLY A 110 -15.88 4.32 9.53
N ARG A 111 -15.09 4.15 8.46
CA ARG A 111 -15.15 2.96 7.62
C ARG A 111 -14.39 1.81 8.28
N ASN A 112 -15.00 0.63 8.26
CA ASN A 112 -14.39 -0.62 8.70
C ASN A 112 -14.13 -1.51 7.48
N ILE A 113 -12.94 -1.41 6.92
CA ILE A 113 -12.46 -2.25 5.80
C ILE A 113 -11.26 -3.06 6.27
N LYS A 114 -11.00 -4.21 5.62
CA LYS A 114 -9.75 -4.95 5.90
C LYS A 114 -8.56 -4.17 5.35
N ILE A 115 -7.46 -4.14 6.08
CA ILE A 115 -6.22 -3.50 5.65
C ILE A 115 -5.11 -4.52 5.77
N GLY A 116 -4.37 -4.71 4.68
CA GLY A 116 -3.20 -5.58 4.62
C GLY A 116 -2.00 -4.88 3.98
N LEU A 117 -0.86 -5.56 3.99
CA LEU A 117 0.40 -5.11 3.41
C LEU A 117 1.03 -6.25 2.61
N CYS A 118 1.38 -5.98 1.35
CA CYS A 118 2.07 -6.91 0.47
C CYS A 118 3.36 -6.29 -0.09
N GLY A 119 4.16 -7.12 -0.75
CA GLY A 119 5.48 -6.76 -1.26
C GLY A 119 6.61 -7.34 -0.42
N GLU A 120 7.83 -7.00 -0.80
CA GLU A 120 9.03 -7.63 -0.23
C GLU A 120 9.25 -7.24 1.23
N HIS A 121 8.71 -6.09 1.61
CA HIS A 121 8.76 -5.57 2.97
C HIS A 121 7.88 -6.35 3.95
N GLY A 122 6.93 -7.18 3.49
CA GLY A 122 5.90 -7.80 4.35
C GLY A 122 6.42 -8.64 5.51
N ASN A 123 7.66 -9.12 5.43
CA ASN A 123 8.32 -9.90 6.48
C ASN A 123 9.54 -9.18 7.10
N THR A 124 9.70 -7.88 6.86
CA THR A 124 10.80 -7.10 7.45
C THR A 124 10.45 -6.71 8.90
N PRO A 125 11.41 -6.69 9.84
CA PRO A 125 11.16 -6.29 11.22
C PRO A 125 10.48 -4.92 11.35
N GLN A 126 10.87 -3.97 10.51
CA GLN A 126 10.34 -2.60 10.46
C GLN A 126 8.85 -2.61 10.06
N ALA A 127 8.50 -3.30 8.96
CA ALA A 127 7.12 -3.40 8.51
C ALA A 127 6.25 -4.18 9.50
N MET A 128 6.75 -5.28 10.08
CA MET A 128 6.01 -6.04 11.08
C MET A 128 5.69 -5.20 12.32
N LYS A 129 6.66 -4.41 12.80
CA LYS A 129 6.47 -3.49 13.92
C LYS A 129 5.42 -2.42 13.56
N LEU A 130 5.55 -1.78 12.41
CA LEU A 130 4.58 -0.78 11.93
C LEU A 130 3.18 -1.38 11.80
N CYS A 131 3.05 -2.54 11.17
CA CYS A 131 1.78 -3.26 11.03
C CYS A 131 1.16 -3.58 12.40
N SER A 132 1.96 -4.04 13.36
CA SER A 132 1.49 -4.33 14.72
C SER A 132 0.97 -3.05 15.41
N GLU A 133 1.72 -1.95 15.35
CA GLU A 133 1.32 -0.65 15.91
C GLU A 133 0.05 -0.11 15.24
N LEU A 134 -0.08 -0.33 13.94
CA LEU A 134 -1.24 0.06 13.15
C LEU A 134 -2.37 -0.97 13.18
N GLY A 135 -2.27 -2.09 13.90
CA GLY A 135 -3.29 -3.14 13.93
C GLY A 135 -3.61 -3.77 12.57
N ILE A 136 -2.64 -3.82 11.65
CA ILE A 136 -2.71 -4.52 10.36
C ILE A 136 -2.30 -5.97 10.62
N THR A 137 -3.19 -6.92 10.31
CA THR A 137 -2.98 -8.35 10.61
C THR A 137 -2.72 -9.22 9.39
N ASP A 138 -3.04 -8.75 8.19
CA ASP A 138 -2.79 -9.45 6.92
C ASP A 138 -1.54 -8.87 6.26
N TYR A 139 -0.35 -9.36 6.63
CA TYR A 139 0.91 -9.00 5.99
C TYR A 139 1.71 -10.25 5.60
N TYR A 140 2.20 -10.29 4.36
CA TYR A 140 2.98 -11.42 3.83
C TYR A 140 3.93 -10.95 2.74
N ARG A 141 5.05 -11.67 2.58
CA ARG A 141 5.96 -11.49 1.45
C ARG A 141 5.34 -12.15 0.21
N SER A 142 5.18 -11.37 -0.86
CA SER A 142 4.76 -11.84 -2.18
C SER A 142 5.94 -12.26 -3.03
#